data_AF-A0A640SCW3-F1
#
_entry.id   AF-A0A640SCW3-F1
#
_cell.length_a   1.000
_cell.length_b   1.000
_cell.length_c   1.000
_cell.angle_alpha   90.00
_cell.angle_beta   90.00
_cell.angle_gamma   90.00
#
_symmetry.space_group_name_H-M   'P 1'
#
loop_
_entity.id
_entity.type
_entity.pdbx_description
1 polymer ?
#
loop_
_entity_poly.entity_id
_entity_poly.type
_entity_poly.pdbx_seq_one_letter_code
_entity_poly.pdbx_strand_id
1 'polypeptide(L)'
;MQPMAGQDLSHTQPRPMHWLATATAVSAVVAAASFVQPPDAKATTSQNAAAARPAAAPDPGRVTFPVDCGPHRLDVVKKASGDLDGDGTTETVAVVRCHSQTGTPPSGVYVLAQPGEAKAAPRIVATLLEPARQRSVQTLTVEDGAISAALLGYSTLDVPRCCPDVHKSVKWQWQGGKFVQSELPAAMSTQRL
;
A
#
# COMPACT_ATOMS: atom_id res chain seq x y z
N MET A 1 10.69 -54.82 46.87
CA MET A 1 11.64 -53.70 46.77
C MET A 1 10.84 -52.41 46.62
N GLN A 2 11.24 -51.37 47.34
CA GLN A 2 10.53 -50.09 47.48
C GLN A 2 10.43 -49.33 46.14
N PRO A 3 9.33 -48.62 45.84
CA PRO A 3 9.41 -47.46 44.98
C PRO A 3 9.84 -46.24 45.81
N MET A 4 10.84 -45.52 45.27
CA MET A 4 11.44 -44.32 45.84
C MET A 4 10.41 -43.20 46.03
N ALA A 5 10.48 -42.54 47.18
CA ALA A 5 9.84 -41.26 47.42
C ALA A 5 10.50 -40.18 46.55
N GLY A 6 9.81 -39.74 45.51
CA GLY A 6 10.03 -38.42 44.92
C GLY A 6 9.41 -37.38 45.86
N GLN A 7 10.23 -36.46 46.35
CA GLN A 7 9.80 -35.38 47.23
C GLN A 7 8.82 -34.47 46.48
N ASP A 8 7.56 -34.44 46.92
CA ASP A 8 6.56 -33.52 46.39
C ASP A 8 6.82 -32.13 47.00
N LEU A 9 7.37 -31.23 46.18
CA LEU A 9 7.73 -29.86 46.58
C LEU A 9 6.48 -29.10 47.03
N SER A 10 6.27 -29.01 48.33
CA SER A 10 5.11 -28.34 48.96
C SER A 10 5.05 -26.82 48.76
N HIS A 11 5.94 -26.24 47.93
CA HIS A 11 6.08 -24.80 47.71
C HIS A 11 5.30 -24.23 46.52
N THR A 12 4.49 -25.04 45.83
CA THR A 12 3.77 -24.58 44.63
C THR A 12 2.32 -25.05 44.57
N GLN A 13 1.57 -24.86 45.66
CA GLN A 13 0.12 -24.81 45.59
C GLN A 13 -0.35 -23.35 45.75
N PRO A 14 -0.51 -22.59 44.63
CA PRO A 14 -1.10 -21.27 44.71
C PRO A 14 -2.54 -21.43 45.23
N ARG A 15 -2.78 -20.95 46.45
CA ARG A 15 -4.11 -20.98 47.05
C ARG A 15 -5.09 -20.22 46.15
N PRO A 16 -6.35 -20.69 45.97
CA PRO A 16 -7.34 -20.00 45.14
C PRO A 16 -7.53 -18.53 45.51
N MET A 17 -7.32 -18.20 46.79
CA MET A 17 -7.34 -16.83 47.31
C MET A 17 -6.29 -15.91 46.67
N HIS A 18 -5.12 -16.45 46.31
CA HIS A 18 -4.05 -15.70 45.65
C HIS A 18 -4.43 -15.30 44.23
N TRP A 19 -5.14 -16.19 43.51
CA TRP A 19 -5.68 -15.90 42.18
C TRP A 19 -6.83 -14.90 42.22
N LEU A 20 -7.69 -14.95 43.24
CA LEU A 20 -8.72 -13.93 43.45
C LEU A 20 -8.09 -12.56 43.72
N ALA A 21 -7.04 -12.50 44.53
CA ALA A 21 -6.33 -11.26 44.83
C ALA A 21 -5.70 -10.64 43.56
N THR A 22 -5.03 -11.44 42.73
CA THR A 22 -4.42 -10.95 41.49
C THR A 22 -5.47 -10.52 40.46
N ALA A 23 -6.55 -11.28 40.28
CA ALA A 23 -7.63 -10.91 39.37
C ALA A 23 -8.31 -9.59 39.77
N THR A 24 -8.52 -9.39 41.07
CA THR A 24 -9.12 -8.15 41.60
C THR A 24 -8.18 -6.96 41.39
N ALA A 25 -6.88 -7.13 41.64
CA ALA A 25 -5.87 -6.10 41.42
C ALA A 25 -5.80 -5.66 39.94
N VAL A 26 -5.77 -6.61 39.00
CA VAL A 26 -5.77 -6.31 37.56
C VAL A 26 -7.06 -5.60 37.13
N SER A 27 -8.21 -6.07 37.62
CA SER A 27 -9.51 -5.46 37.30
C SER A 27 -9.61 -4.02 37.81
N ALA A 28 -9.07 -3.74 39.00
CA ALA A 28 -9.01 -2.39 39.56
C ALA A 28 -8.11 -1.46 38.72
N VAL A 29 -6.97 -1.95 38.23
CA VAL A 29 -6.09 -1.17 37.34
C VAL A 29 -6.78 -0.86 36.01
N VAL A 30 -7.44 -1.84 35.40
CA VAL A 30 -8.19 -1.63 34.15
C VAL A 30 -9.32 -0.61 34.37
N ALA A 31 -10.09 -0.76 35.46
CA ALA A 31 -11.16 0.18 35.79
C ALA A 31 -10.65 1.59 36.05
N ALA A 32 -9.52 1.74 36.75
CA ALA A 32 -8.90 3.05 36.99
C ALA A 32 -8.38 3.69 35.69
N ALA A 33 -7.79 2.89 34.79
CA ALA A 33 -7.35 3.37 33.47
C ALA A 33 -8.53 3.88 32.62
N SER A 34 -9.73 3.31 32.77
CA SER A 34 -10.95 3.78 32.09
C SER A 34 -11.33 5.23 32.42
N PHE A 35 -10.97 5.72 33.61
CA PHE A 35 -11.27 7.10 34.04
C PHE A 35 -10.26 8.12 33.51
N VAL A 36 -9.09 7.67 33.05
CA VAL A 36 -8.07 8.52 32.42
C VAL A 36 -8.33 8.51 30.92
N GLN A 37 -9.42 9.15 30.50
CA GLN A 37 -9.62 9.48 29.10
C GLN A 37 -8.89 10.81 28.81
N PRO A 38 -8.03 10.89 27.78
CA PRO A 38 -7.54 12.18 27.32
C PRO A 38 -8.75 13.04 26.93
N PRO A 39 -8.84 14.31 27.37
CA PRO A 39 -9.97 15.18 27.08
C PRO A 39 -10.21 15.45 25.58
N ASP A 40 -9.28 15.04 24.71
CA ASP A 40 -9.35 15.21 23.25
C ASP A 40 -9.72 13.94 22.45
N ALA A 41 -10.00 12.81 23.09
CA ALA A 41 -10.48 11.61 22.38
C ALA A 41 -12.02 11.61 22.21
N LYS A 42 -12.60 12.73 21.75
CA LYS A 42 -13.95 12.70 21.19
C LYS A 42 -13.86 12.29 19.73
N ALA A 43 -14.25 11.04 19.44
CA ALA A 43 -14.68 10.68 18.10
C ALA A 43 -15.95 11.48 17.77
N THR A 44 -15.79 12.71 17.29
CA THR A 44 -16.87 13.44 16.62
C THR A 44 -17.14 12.74 15.31
N THR A 45 -18.08 11.79 15.32
CA THR A 45 -18.83 11.48 14.12
C THR A 45 -19.64 12.73 13.80
N SER A 46 -19.06 13.62 13.00
CA SER A 46 -19.78 14.74 12.40
C SER A 46 -20.87 14.17 11.50
N GLN A 47 -22.03 13.85 12.07
CA GLN A 47 -23.22 13.39 11.35
C GLN A 47 -23.93 14.54 10.60
N ASN A 48 -23.35 15.74 10.55
CA ASN A 48 -23.95 16.93 9.98
C ASN A 48 -23.06 17.70 8.99
N ALA A 49 -22.12 17.03 8.33
CA ALA A 49 -21.69 17.50 7.01
C ALA A 49 -22.58 16.77 5.99
N ALA A 50 -23.49 17.49 5.34
CA ALA A 50 -24.10 17.02 4.09
C ALA A 50 -22.95 16.45 3.25
N ALA A 51 -22.95 15.13 3.03
CA ALA A 51 -21.80 14.42 2.48
C ALA A 51 -21.33 15.16 1.22
N ALA A 52 -20.23 15.90 1.36
CA ALA A 52 -19.58 16.50 0.22
C ALA A 52 -19.30 15.32 -0.71
N ARG A 53 -19.77 15.43 -1.96
CA ARG A 53 -19.48 14.39 -2.95
C ARG A 53 -17.97 14.12 -2.89
N PRO A 54 -17.54 12.84 -2.80
CA PRO A 54 -16.12 12.51 -2.83
C PRO A 54 -15.46 13.30 -3.96
N ALA A 55 -14.40 14.04 -3.65
CA ALA A 55 -13.70 14.80 -4.67
C ALA A 55 -13.29 13.85 -5.78
N ALA A 56 -13.55 14.23 -7.04
CA ALA A 56 -13.22 13.38 -8.17
C ALA A 56 -11.71 13.12 -8.19
N ALA A 57 -11.31 11.86 -8.41
CA ALA A 57 -9.90 11.48 -8.42
C ALA A 57 -9.09 12.34 -9.42
N PRO A 58 -7.82 12.66 -9.12
CA PRO A 58 -6.97 13.47 -9.98
C PRO A 58 -6.90 12.98 -11.43
N ASP A 59 -7.21 13.85 -12.39
CA ASP A 59 -7.20 13.49 -13.81
C ASP A 59 -5.76 13.48 -14.39
N PRO A 60 -5.21 12.32 -14.78
CA PRO A 60 -3.88 12.24 -15.35
C PRO A 60 -3.76 12.96 -16.71
N GLY A 61 -4.87 13.18 -17.42
CA GLY A 61 -4.87 13.93 -18.68
C GLY A 61 -4.53 15.42 -18.53
N ARG A 62 -4.55 15.94 -17.30
CA ARG A 62 -4.23 17.34 -16.97
C ARG A 62 -2.80 17.52 -16.45
N VAL A 63 -2.01 16.45 -16.41
CA VAL A 63 -0.65 16.44 -15.84
C VAL A 63 0.40 16.41 -16.94
N THR A 64 1.47 17.19 -16.77
CA THR A 64 2.68 17.04 -17.58
C THR A 64 3.62 16.05 -16.90
N PHE A 65 3.76 14.86 -17.47
CA PHE A 65 4.65 13.83 -16.92
C PHE A 65 6.11 14.10 -17.29
N PRO A 66 7.08 13.84 -16.40
CA PRO A 66 8.50 14.05 -16.63
C PRO A 66 9.08 12.89 -17.46
N VAL A 67 8.56 12.72 -18.68
CA VAL A 67 9.00 11.72 -19.65
C VAL A 67 9.21 12.41 -20.98
N ASP A 68 10.43 12.29 -21.51
CA ASP A 68 10.74 12.75 -22.85
C ASP A 68 10.41 11.65 -23.87
N CYS A 69 9.38 11.90 -24.68
CA CYS A 69 8.98 11.01 -25.78
C CYS A 69 9.50 11.51 -27.14
N GLY A 70 10.34 12.54 -27.16
CA GLY A 70 10.78 13.23 -28.37
C GLY A 70 9.57 13.66 -29.21
N PRO A 71 9.47 13.23 -30.48
CA PRO A 71 8.36 13.59 -31.36
C PRO A 71 7.07 12.81 -31.08
N HIS A 72 7.11 11.78 -30.22
CA HIS A 72 5.95 10.93 -29.95
C HIS A 72 5.08 11.51 -28.83
N ARG A 73 3.76 11.32 -28.95
CA ARG A 73 2.82 11.63 -27.88
C ARG A 73 3.07 10.74 -26.66
N LEU A 74 2.85 11.25 -25.46
CA LEU A 74 2.76 10.44 -24.25
C LEU A 74 1.33 9.93 -24.04
N ASP A 75 1.19 8.63 -23.80
CA ASP A 75 -0.09 7.98 -23.54
C ASP A 75 -0.20 7.59 -22.06
N VAL A 76 -1.35 7.84 -21.44
CA VAL A 76 -1.75 7.23 -20.17
C VAL A 76 -2.38 5.88 -20.49
N VAL A 77 -1.66 4.78 -20.28
CA VAL A 77 -2.07 3.43 -20.72
C VAL A 77 -2.87 2.68 -19.66
N LYS A 78 -2.71 3.02 -18.38
CA LYS A 78 -3.49 2.48 -17.25
C LYS A 78 -3.61 3.55 -16.16
N LYS A 79 -4.68 3.47 -15.38
CA LYS A 79 -4.84 4.26 -14.16
C LYS A 79 -5.63 3.49 -13.10
N ALA A 80 -5.36 3.79 -11.84
CA ALA A 80 -6.11 3.32 -10.67
C ALA A 80 -6.12 4.44 -9.63
N SER A 81 -7.14 4.50 -8.78
CA SER A 81 -7.32 5.59 -7.82
C SER A 81 -7.74 5.04 -6.47
N GLY A 82 -7.36 5.72 -5.40
CA GLY A 82 -7.69 5.38 -4.02
C GLY A 82 -6.99 6.33 -3.06
N ASP A 83 -7.39 6.31 -1.79
CA ASP A 83 -6.66 7.00 -0.72
C ASP A 83 -5.40 6.20 -0.40
N LEU A 84 -4.23 6.73 -0.75
CA LEU A 84 -2.95 6.01 -0.70
C LEU A 84 -2.12 6.35 0.54
N ASP A 85 -2.36 7.49 1.17
CA ASP A 85 -1.64 7.94 2.36
C ASP A 85 -2.50 8.00 3.63
N GLY A 86 -3.81 7.73 3.51
CA GLY A 86 -4.76 7.64 4.60
C GLY A 86 -5.28 9.00 5.06
N ASP A 87 -5.09 10.07 4.26
CA ASP A 87 -5.52 11.43 4.61
C ASP A 87 -6.99 11.73 4.25
N GLY A 88 -7.69 10.77 3.64
CA GLY A 88 -9.08 10.88 3.22
C GLY A 88 -9.27 11.57 1.86
N THR A 89 -8.19 12.01 1.21
CA THR A 89 -8.20 12.43 -0.19
C THR A 89 -7.93 11.24 -1.11
N THR A 90 -8.22 11.41 -2.40
CA THR A 90 -8.05 10.33 -3.38
C THR A 90 -6.90 10.69 -4.31
N GLU A 91 -5.93 9.79 -4.42
CA GLU A 91 -4.83 9.86 -5.36
C GLU A 91 -5.19 9.11 -6.64
N THR A 92 -4.42 9.37 -7.69
CA THR A 92 -4.44 8.55 -8.92
C THR A 92 -3.05 8.07 -9.27
N VAL A 93 -2.90 6.77 -9.43
CA VAL A 93 -1.71 6.14 -10.00
C VAL A 93 -1.89 6.07 -11.50
N ALA A 94 -0.99 6.71 -12.24
CA ALA A 94 -0.98 6.72 -13.69
C ALA A 94 0.21 5.93 -14.23
N VAL A 95 -0.06 5.00 -15.14
CA VAL A 95 0.96 4.35 -15.95
C VAL A 95 1.01 5.08 -17.28
N VAL A 96 2.18 5.59 -17.63
CA VAL A 96 2.41 6.31 -18.88
C VAL A 96 3.43 5.61 -19.75
N ARG A 97 3.36 5.88 -21.05
CA ARG A 97 4.29 5.35 -22.04
C ARG A 97 4.35 6.28 -23.24
N CYS A 98 5.50 6.38 -23.89
CA CYS A 98 5.57 7.00 -25.21
C CYS A 98 4.79 6.19 -26.23
N HIS A 99 3.99 6.87 -27.05
CA HIS A 99 3.21 6.25 -28.10
C HIS A 99 4.15 5.58 -29.12
N SER A 100 3.84 4.34 -29.48
CA SER A 100 4.54 3.61 -30.53
C SER A 100 3.54 2.81 -31.36
N GLN A 101 3.75 2.76 -32.67
CA GLN A 101 2.99 1.88 -33.56
C GLN A 101 3.46 0.43 -33.46
N THR A 102 4.71 0.21 -33.03
CA THR A 102 5.33 -1.12 -32.95
C THR A 102 6.08 -1.31 -31.65
N GLY A 103 5.90 -2.47 -31.02
CA GLY A 103 6.55 -2.80 -29.75
C GLY A 103 5.96 -2.04 -28.56
N THR A 104 6.64 -2.19 -27.41
CA THR A 104 6.15 -1.73 -26.11
C THR A 104 7.24 -0.92 -25.43
N PRO A 105 7.29 0.42 -25.63
CA PRO A 105 8.23 1.27 -24.91
C PRO A 105 8.14 1.09 -23.38
N PRO A 106 9.20 1.39 -22.61
CA PRO A 106 9.16 1.30 -21.16
C PRO A 106 8.05 2.15 -20.54
N SER A 107 7.50 1.68 -19.42
CA SER A 107 6.46 2.37 -18.67
C SER A 107 7.07 3.29 -17.61
N GLY A 108 6.44 4.45 -17.40
CA GLY A 108 6.58 5.25 -16.17
C GLY A 108 5.35 5.06 -15.28
N VAL A 109 5.53 5.08 -13.95
CA VAL A 109 4.44 5.01 -12.97
C VAL A 109 4.54 6.17 -12.00
N TYR A 110 3.48 6.97 -11.93
CA TYR A 110 3.43 8.21 -11.15
C TYR A 110 2.19 8.24 -10.27
N VAL A 111 2.33 8.82 -9.07
CA VAL A 111 1.21 9.09 -8.16
C VAL A 111 0.84 10.55 -8.24
N LEU A 112 -0.44 10.81 -8.44
CA LEU A 112 -1.03 12.12 -8.58
C LEU A 112 -1.89 12.42 -7.36
N ALA A 113 -1.72 13.60 -6.79
CA ALA A 113 -2.58 14.12 -5.73
C ALA A 113 -3.35 15.35 -6.24
N GLN A 114 -4.42 15.70 -5.53
CA GLN A 114 -5.19 16.92 -5.81
C GLN A 114 -4.28 18.16 -5.79
N PRO A 115 -4.59 19.19 -6.60
CA PRO A 115 -3.92 20.48 -6.47
C PRO A 115 -4.16 21.10 -5.10
N GLY A 116 -3.23 21.94 -4.63
CA GLY A 116 -3.45 22.77 -3.43
C GLY A 116 -4.44 23.92 -3.66
N GLU A 117 -4.68 24.30 -4.91
CA GLU A 117 -5.58 25.39 -5.31
C GLU A 117 -6.76 24.86 -6.14
N ALA A 118 -7.92 25.47 -5.96
CA ALA A 118 -9.10 25.12 -6.74
C ALA A 118 -8.85 25.36 -8.24
N LYS A 119 -9.15 24.36 -9.07
CA LYS A 119 -9.00 24.33 -10.55
C LYS A 119 -7.58 24.15 -11.11
N ALA A 120 -6.53 24.14 -10.29
CA ALA A 120 -5.18 23.84 -10.78
C ALA A 120 -5.06 22.38 -11.29
N ALA A 121 -3.97 22.09 -12.00
CA ALA A 121 -3.64 20.73 -12.46
C ALA A 121 -3.22 19.86 -11.27
N PRO A 122 -3.50 18.53 -11.30
CA PRO A 122 -2.95 17.62 -10.31
C PRO A 122 -1.43 17.68 -10.21
N ARG A 123 -0.90 17.42 -9.02
CA ARG A 123 0.53 17.38 -8.76
C ARG A 123 1.04 15.95 -8.78
N ILE A 124 2.22 15.72 -9.34
CA ILE A 124 2.93 14.45 -9.17
C ILE A 124 3.58 14.47 -7.79
N VAL A 125 3.18 13.55 -6.91
CA VAL A 125 3.71 13.43 -5.54
C VAL A 125 4.72 12.30 -5.40
N ALA A 126 4.73 11.33 -6.31
CA ALA A 126 5.72 10.27 -6.33
C ALA A 126 5.96 9.72 -7.74
N THR A 127 7.17 9.20 -7.95
CA THR A 127 7.53 8.37 -9.11
C THR A 127 7.87 6.99 -8.59
N LEU A 128 7.06 5.99 -8.94
CA LEU A 128 7.22 4.61 -8.47
C LEU A 128 8.07 3.76 -9.42
N LEU A 129 8.01 4.08 -10.71
CA LEU A 129 8.79 3.44 -11.76
C LEU A 129 9.20 4.49 -12.78
N GLU A 130 10.50 4.66 -12.97
CA GLU A 130 11.04 5.50 -14.03
C GLU A 130 11.15 4.71 -15.34
N PRO A 131 10.83 5.30 -16.51
CA PRO A 131 11.00 4.63 -17.81
C PRO A 131 12.43 4.10 -18.05
N ALA A 132 13.44 4.77 -17.50
CA ALA A 132 14.85 4.36 -17.57
C ALA A 132 15.12 2.97 -16.97
N ARG A 133 14.22 2.46 -16.11
CA ARG A 133 14.32 1.10 -15.54
C ARG A 133 14.02 0.00 -16.56
N GLN A 134 13.59 0.35 -17.78
CA GLN A 134 13.32 -0.58 -18.87
C GLN A 134 12.38 -1.72 -18.44
N ARG A 135 11.27 -1.35 -17.80
CA ARG A 135 10.20 -2.26 -17.40
C ARG A 135 8.88 -1.81 -18.01
N SER A 136 8.01 -2.77 -18.29
CA SER A 136 6.66 -2.53 -18.81
C SER A 136 5.64 -3.00 -17.78
N VAL A 137 4.62 -2.18 -17.53
CA VAL A 137 3.55 -2.54 -16.59
C VAL A 137 2.49 -3.36 -17.32
N GLN A 138 2.24 -4.58 -16.85
CA GLN A 138 1.20 -5.48 -17.35
C GLN A 138 -0.12 -5.29 -16.60
N THR A 139 -0.07 -5.18 -15.27
CA THR A 139 -1.25 -4.95 -14.40
C THR A 139 -1.00 -3.78 -13.45
N LEU A 140 -2.07 -3.12 -13.04
CA LEU A 140 -2.04 -2.06 -12.03
C LEU A 140 -3.34 -2.16 -11.22
N THR A 141 -3.21 -2.24 -9.90
CA THR A 141 -4.34 -2.21 -8.96
C THR A 141 -4.03 -1.30 -7.78
N VAL A 142 -5.09 -0.72 -7.21
CA VAL A 142 -5.05 -0.01 -5.93
C VAL A 142 -6.10 -0.66 -5.03
N GLU A 143 -5.68 -1.14 -3.87
CA GLU A 143 -6.52 -1.82 -2.88
C GLU A 143 -5.94 -1.58 -1.50
N ASP A 144 -6.79 -1.21 -0.53
CA ASP A 144 -6.41 -0.95 0.87
C ASP A 144 -5.19 -0.03 1.04
N GLY A 145 -5.16 1.10 0.31
CA GLY A 145 -4.05 2.06 0.34
C GLY A 145 -2.74 1.56 -0.26
N ALA A 146 -2.75 0.39 -0.89
CA ALA A 146 -1.59 -0.20 -1.53
C ALA A 146 -1.72 -0.26 -3.05
N ILE A 147 -0.59 -0.03 -3.72
CA ILE A 147 -0.47 -0.10 -5.17
C ILE A 147 0.19 -1.43 -5.50
N SER A 148 -0.42 -2.25 -6.35
CA SER A 148 0.21 -3.48 -6.85
C SER A 148 0.34 -3.46 -8.36
N ALA A 149 1.46 -3.96 -8.88
CA ALA A 149 1.69 -4.06 -10.32
C ALA A 149 2.47 -5.33 -10.69
N ALA A 150 2.10 -5.93 -11.82
CA ALA A 150 2.94 -6.90 -12.52
C ALA A 150 3.82 -6.16 -13.54
N LEU A 151 5.13 -6.35 -13.44
CA LEU A 151 6.16 -5.76 -14.28
C LEU A 151 6.80 -6.83 -15.16
N LEU A 152 6.95 -6.50 -16.44
CA LEU A 152 7.71 -7.26 -17.42
C LEU A 152 9.07 -6.60 -17.64
N GLY A 153 10.11 -7.41 -17.81
CA GLY A 153 11.46 -6.95 -18.06
C GLY A 153 12.31 -7.98 -18.78
N TYR A 154 13.60 -7.68 -18.87
CA TYR A 154 14.59 -8.52 -19.52
C TYR A 154 15.70 -8.88 -18.53
N SER A 155 16.13 -10.13 -18.52
CA SER A 155 17.23 -10.61 -17.68
C SER A 155 18.59 -10.19 -18.24
N THR A 156 18.74 -10.22 -19.56
CA THR A 156 19.96 -9.84 -20.29
C THR A 156 19.62 -9.06 -21.58
N LEU A 157 20.66 -8.56 -22.26
CA LEU A 157 20.52 -7.90 -23.55
C LEU A 157 20.32 -8.87 -24.73
N ASP A 158 20.57 -10.16 -24.53
CA ASP A 158 20.43 -11.21 -25.55
C ASP A 158 18.98 -11.68 -25.72
N VAL A 159 18.12 -11.36 -24.74
CA VAL A 159 16.69 -11.70 -24.79
C VAL A 159 16.01 -10.86 -25.88
N PRO A 160 15.33 -11.48 -26.86
CA PRO A 160 14.62 -10.76 -27.91
C PRO A 160 13.59 -9.78 -27.36
N ARG A 161 13.54 -8.56 -27.91
CA ARG A 161 12.63 -7.49 -27.46
C ARG A 161 11.13 -7.79 -27.65
N CYS A 162 10.78 -8.83 -28.41
CA CYS A 162 9.39 -9.32 -28.49
C CYS A 162 8.91 -9.95 -27.19
N CYS A 163 9.86 -10.40 -26.35
CA CYS A 163 9.65 -11.53 -25.48
C CYS A 163 10.34 -11.30 -24.13
N PRO A 164 9.83 -10.39 -23.29
CA PRO A 164 10.36 -10.18 -21.95
C PRO A 164 10.29 -11.48 -21.14
N ASP A 165 11.38 -11.84 -20.48
CA ASP A 165 11.57 -13.10 -19.75
C ASP A 165 11.58 -12.92 -18.22
N VAL A 166 11.56 -11.68 -17.74
CA VAL A 166 11.47 -11.37 -16.30
C VAL A 166 10.06 -10.91 -15.97
N HIS A 167 9.39 -11.64 -15.08
CA HIS A 167 8.12 -11.25 -14.48
C HIS A 167 8.31 -10.96 -13.00
N LYS A 168 7.88 -9.77 -12.55
CA LYS A 168 7.91 -9.38 -11.14
C LYS A 168 6.59 -8.80 -10.71
N SER A 169 6.07 -9.26 -9.59
CA SER A 169 4.96 -8.60 -8.90
C SER A 169 5.52 -7.72 -7.80
N VAL A 170 5.13 -6.45 -7.78
CA VAL A 170 5.60 -5.48 -6.80
C VAL A 170 4.43 -4.81 -6.12
N LYS A 171 4.64 -4.39 -4.88
CA LYS A 171 3.71 -3.61 -4.08
C LYS A 171 4.39 -2.32 -3.63
N TRP A 172 3.70 -1.20 -3.69
CA TRP A 172 4.09 0.03 -3.04
C TRP A 172 3.07 0.41 -1.97
N GLN A 173 3.57 0.80 -0.81
CA GLN A 173 2.73 1.28 0.30
C GLN A 173 3.33 2.57 0.86
N TRP A 174 2.46 3.49 1.24
CA TRP A 174 2.87 4.70 1.93
C TRP A 174 3.40 4.36 3.33
N GLN A 175 4.60 4.83 3.65
CA GLN A 175 5.23 4.68 4.95
C GLN A 175 6.00 5.95 5.28
N GLY A 176 5.49 6.74 6.23
CA GLY A 176 6.21 7.88 6.80
C GLY A 176 6.67 8.91 5.77
N GLY A 177 5.81 9.29 4.82
CA GLY A 177 6.12 10.36 3.85
C GLY A 177 6.61 9.89 2.48
N LYS A 178 6.69 8.57 2.24
CA LYS A 178 7.12 8.02 0.94
C LYS A 178 6.48 6.67 0.64
N PHE A 179 6.41 6.32 -0.64
CA PHE A 179 6.06 4.98 -1.08
C PHE A 179 7.27 4.04 -0.96
N VAL A 180 7.13 2.97 -0.19
CA VAL A 180 8.12 1.91 -0.04
C VAL A 180 7.72 0.74 -0.92
N GLN A 181 8.65 0.28 -1.76
CA GLN A 181 8.46 -0.88 -2.63
C GLN A 181 8.80 -2.17 -1.88
N SER A 182 7.97 -3.19 -2.03
CA SER A 182 8.29 -4.58 -1.72
C SER A 182 7.99 -5.49 -2.92
N GLU A 183 8.66 -6.64 -3.00
CA GLU A 183 8.28 -7.68 -3.95
C GLU A 183 7.12 -8.50 -3.36
N LEU A 184 6.15 -8.81 -4.21
CA LEU A 184 5.10 -9.77 -3.88
C LEU A 184 5.62 -11.17 -4.20
N PRO A 185 5.21 -12.21 -3.45
CA PRO A 185 5.45 -13.58 -3.85
C PRO A 185 5.01 -13.77 -5.29
N ALA A 186 5.82 -14.48 -6.09
CA ALA A 186 5.38 -14.90 -7.41
C ALA A 186 4.04 -15.64 -7.21
N ALA A 187 2.98 -15.16 -7.86
CA ALA A 187 1.73 -15.90 -7.88
C ALA A 187 2.08 -17.28 -8.46
N MET A 188 2.03 -18.33 -7.64
CA MET A 188 2.19 -19.68 -8.15
C MET A 188 1.06 -19.89 -9.14
N SER A 189 1.40 -19.94 -10.42
CA SER A 189 0.46 -20.23 -11.49
C SER A 189 -0.24 -21.54 -11.15
N THR A 190 -1.46 -21.45 -10.62
CA THR A 190 -2.34 -22.63 -10.55
C THR A 190 -2.77 -22.86 -11.98
N GLN A 191 -1.94 -23.60 -12.70
CA GLN A 191 -2.24 -24.12 -14.02
C GLN A 191 -3.44 -25.06 -13.84
N ARG A 192 -4.65 -24.56 -14.12
CA ARG A 192 -5.79 -25.45 -14.34
C ARG A 192 -5.51 -26.18 -15.65
N LEU A 193 -5.15 -27.45 -15.51
CA LEU A 193 -5.25 -28.47 -16.55
C LEU A 193 -6.72 -28.63 -16.97
#